data_AF-A0A6L7XFT0-F1
#
_entry.id   AF-A0A6L7XFT0-F1
#
_cell.length_a   1.000
_cell.length_b   1.000
_cell.length_c   1.000
_cell.angle_alpha   90.00
_cell.angle_beta   90.00
_cell.angle_gamma   90.00
#
_symmetry.space_group_name_H-M   'P 1'
#
loop_
_entity.id
_entity.type
_entity.pdbx_description
1 polymer ?
#
loop_
_entity_poly.entity_id
_entity_poly.type
_entity_poly.pdbx_seq_one_letter_code
_entity_poly.pdbx_strand_id
1 'polypeptide(L)' 'RIGAIGSTGWSTGPHLHFELRIDGKAVDPTPYLP' A
#
# COMPACT_ATOMS: atom_id res chain seq x y z
N ARG A 1 -16.59 1.07 -1.41
CA ARG A 1 -15.58 1.98 -0.81
C ARG A 1 -14.93 1.25 0.35
N ILE A 2 -13.60 1.14 0.36
CA ILE A 2 -12.86 0.39 1.40
C ILE A 2 -12.18 1.29 2.44
N GLY A 3 -12.10 2.60 2.19
CA GLY A 3 -11.48 3.55 3.11
C GLY A 3 -11.38 4.96 2.53
N ALA A 4 -10.67 5.83 3.25
CA ALA A 4 -10.24 7.16 2.82
C ALA A 4 -8.72 7.29 3.08
N ILE A 5 -8.06 8.23 2.39
CA ILE A 5 -6.65 8.57 2.67
C ILE A 5 -6.53 9.09 4.11
N GLY A 6 -5.42 8.77 4.77
CA GLY A 6 -5.13 9.20 6.13
C GLY A 6 -3.62 9.37 6.39
N SER A 7 -3.27 9.58 7.65
CA SER A 7 -1.88 9.76 8.10
C SER A 7 -1.65 9.21 9.51
N THR A 8 -2.17 8.02 9.79
CA THR A 8 -2.02 7.33 11.08
C THR A 8 -0.85 6.34 11.05
N GLY A 9 -0.19 6.10 12.18
CA GLY A 9 0.94 5.16 12.29
C GLY A 9 2.29 5.80 11.97
N TRP A 10 3.22 5.03 11.38
CA TRP A 10 4.52 5.53 10.92
C TRP A 10 4.35 6.27 9.59
N SER A 11 4.00 7.55 9.67
CA SER A 11 3.75 8.41 8.53
C SER A 11 4.30 9.82 8.76
N THR A 12 4.79 10.46 7.70
CA THR A 12 5.22 11.87 7.71
C THR A 12 4.18 12.82 7.12
N GLY A 13 3.09 12.30 6.53
CA GLY A 13 2.02 13.09 5.92
C GLY A 13 1.00 12.21 5.17
N PRO A 14 -0.12 12.76 4.67
CA PRO A 14 -1.18 11.95 4.06
C PRO A 14 -0.73 11.23 2.78
N HIS A 15 -0.78 9.90 2.79
CA HIS A 15 -0.48 9.04 1.63
C HIS A 15 -1.14 7.65 1.77
N LEU A 16 -1.03 6.82 0.74
CA LEU A 16 -1.44 5.41 0.75
C LEU A 16 -0.20 4.52 0.70
N HIS A 17 0.03 3.73 1.73
CA HIS A 17 0.98 2.62 1.67
C HIS A 17 0.30 1.43 0.99
N PHE A 18 0.88 0.92 -0.09
CA PHE A 18 0.36 -0.22 -0.85
C PHE A 18 1.47 -1.27 -1.01
N GLU A 19 1.17 -2.51 -0.63
CA GLU A 19 2.05 -3.66 -0.84
C GLU A 19 1.28 -4.83 -1.46
N LEU A 20 1.98 -5.62 -2.28
CA LEU A 20 1.47 -6.88 -2.82
C LEU A 20 2.22 -8.04 -2.17
N ARG A 21 1.49 -9.08 -1.75
CA ARG A 21 2.06 -10.31 -1.20
C ARG A 21 1.60 -11.53 -1.99
N ILE A 22 2.56 -12.34 -2.44
CA ILE A 22 2.31 -13.64 -3.09
C ILE A 22 2.97 -14.71 -2.22
N ASP A 23 2.19 -15.72 -1.83
CA ASP A 23 2.64 -16.77 -0.90
C ASP A 23 3.28 -16.21 0.39
N GLY A 24 2.69 -15.12 0.90
CA GLY A 24 3.14 -14.43 2.11
C GLY A 24 4.40 -13.57 1.95
N LYS A 25 5.03 -13.51 0.77
CA LYS A 25 6.22 -12.69 0.50
C LYS A 25 5.84 -11.37 -0.17
N ALA A 26 6.41 -10.27 0.30
CA ALA A 26 6.27 -8.97 -0.36
C ALA A 26 6.97 -8.99 -1.72
N VAL A 27 6.30 -8.48 -2.76
CA VAL A 27 6.81 -8.38 -4.14
C VAL A 27 6.62 -6.96 -4.67
N ASP A 28 7.40 -6.58 -5.69
CA ASP A 28 7.21 -5.29 -6.38
C ASP A 28 5.83 -5.26 -7.06
N PRO A 29 4.95 -4.31 -6.68
CA PRO A 29 3.62 -4.21 -7.27
C PRO A 29 3.63 -3.61 -8.69
N THR A 30 4.68 -2.88 -9.09
CA THR A 30 4.75 -2.12 -10.35
C THR A 30 4.36 -2.93 -11.59
N PRO A 31 4.80 -4.21 -11.75
CA PRO A 31 4.43 -5.01 -12.91
C PRO A 31 2.95 -5.41 -13.00
N TYR A 32 2.16 -5.24 -11.93
CA TYR A 32 0.74 -5.62 -11.84
C TYR A 32 -0.19 -4.41 -11.97
N LEU A 33 0.37 -3.20 -12.05
CA LEU A 33 -0.38 -1.98 -12.21
C LEU A 33 -0.67 -1.73 -13.71
N PRO A 34 -1.83 -1.15 -14.04
CA PRO A 34 -2.21 -0.83 -15.42
C PRO A 34 -1.38 0.32 -16.01
#